data_AF-A0AAW9BDI7-F1
#
_entry.id   AF-A0AAW9BDI7-F1
#
_cell.length_a   1.000
_cell.length_b   1.000
_cell.length_c   1.000
_cell.angle_alpha   90.00
_cell.angle_beta   90.00
_cell.angle_gamma   90.00
#
_symmetry.space_group_name_H-M   'P 1'
#
loop_
_entity.id
_entity.type
_entity.pdbx_description
1 polymer ?
#
loop_
_entity_poly.entity_id
_entity_poly.type
_entity_poly.pdbx_seq_one_letter_code
_entity_poly.pdbx_strand_id
1 'polypeptide(L)' 'SRRYEPHIQSRKDESEAIKNTDFKAHRWVVERTHSWMNRYRRVLTRWEKKVENYEAMLHFACGIIVWTKNLLG' A
#
# COMPACT_ATOMS: atom_id res chain seq x y z
N SER A 1 -9.38 -22.28 -2.01
CA SER A 1 -8.67 -21.34 -1.12
C SER A 1 -7.20 -21.35 -1.49
N ARG A 2 -6.62 -20.22 -1.95
CA ARG A 2 -5.18 -20.12 -2.23
C ARG A 2 -4.46 -20.09 -0.88
N ARG A 3 -3.53 -21.03 -0.64
CA ARG A 3 -2.73 -21.14 0.60
C ARG A 3 -1.75 -19.96 0.67
N TYR A 4 -2.26 -18.81 1.10
CA TYR A 4 -1.45 -17.63 1.35
C TYR A 4 -1.14 -17.60 2.85
N GLU A 5 0.12 -17.87 3.18
CA GLU A 5 0.63 -17.67 4.54
C GLU A 5 1.11 -16.21 4.66
N PRO A 6 0.45 -15.37 5.46
CA PRO A 6 0.85 -13.97 5.60
C PRO A 6 2.21 -13.88 6.29
N HIS A 7 3.22 -13.43 5.56
CA HIS A 7 4.52 -13.08 6.13
C HIS A 7 4.47 -11.67 6.74
N ILE A 8 3.77 -11.54 7.87
CA ILE A 8 3.66 -10.29 8.62
C ILE A 8 4.57 -10.40 9.85
N GLN A 9 5.74 -9.77 9.78
CA GLN A 9 6.62 -9.65 10.95
C GLN A 9 6.06 -8.65 11.96
N SER A 10 6.25 -8.90 13.25
CA SER A 10 5.91 -7.93 14.28
C SER A 10 6.89 -6.76 14.25
N ARG A 11 6.46 -5.59 14.75
CA ARG A 11 7.34 -4.40 14.85
C ARG A 11 8.60 -4.64 15.67
N LYS A 12 8.53 -5.50 16.70
CA LYS A 12 9.68 -5.83 17.55
C LYS A 12 10.67 -6.69 16.78
N ASP A 13 10.18 -7.74 16.13
CA ASP A 13 11.01 -8.65 15.34
C ASP A 13 11.66 -7.92 14.15
N GLU A 14 10.93 -7.01 13.49
CA GLU A 14 11.46 -6.16 12.43
C GLU A 14 12.57 -5.24 12.98
N SER A 15 12.38 -4.62 14.15
CA SER A 15 13.38 -3.76 14.79
C SER A 15 14.63 -4.51 15.22
N GLU A 16 14.52 -5.78 15.61
CA GLU A 16 15.66 -6.63 15.92
C GLU A 16 16.36 -7.09 14.64
N ALA A 17 15.60 -7.45 13.61
CA ALA A 17 16.12 -7.88 12.33
C ALA A 17 16.87 -6.77 11.58
N ILE A 18 16.44 -5.51 11.68
CA ILE A 18 17.13 -4.33 11.11
C ILE A 18 18.58 -4.20 11.64
N LYS A 19 18.91 -4.77 12.80
CA LYS A 19 20.29 -4.77 13.33
C LYS A 19 21.23 -5.68 12.54
N ASN A 20 20.70 -6.64 11.78
CA ASN A 20 21.48 -7.48 10.87
C ASN A 20 21.70 -6.76 9.53
N THR A 21 22.94 -6.77 9.03
CA THR A 21 23.33 -6.10 7.79
C THR A 21 22.62 -6.62 6.53
N ASP A 22 22.18 -7.88 6.54
CA ASP A 22 21.51 -8.52 5.41
C ASP A 22 19.97 -8.33 5.41
N PHE A 23 19.41 -7.72 6.45
CA PHE A 23 17.97 -7.52 6.54
C PHE A 23 17.53 -6.26 5.78
N LYS A 24 16.57 -6.42 4.87
CA LYS A 24 15.92 -5.31 4.17
C LYS A 24 14.47 -5.19 4.64
N ALA A 25 14.15 -4.11 5.35
CA ALA A 25 12.77 -3.78 5.67
C ALA A 25 12.03 -3.37 4.39
N HIS A 26 10.96 -4.07 4.03
CA HIS A 26 10.16 -3.79 2.82
C HIS A 26 8.87 -3.01 3.11
N ARG A 27 8.56 -2.81 4.39
CA ARG A 27 7.32 -2.16 4.85
C ARG A 27 7.16 -0.73 4.32
N TRP A 28 8.26 -0.01 4.16
CA TRP A 28 8.26 1.36 3.62
C TRP A 28 7.63 1.45 2.23
N VAL A 29 7.69 0.38 1.43
CA VAL A 29 7.08 0.34 0.10
C VAL A 29 5.57 0.48 0.22
N VAL A 30 4.94 -0.30 1.12
CA VAL A 30 3.50 -0.29 1.37
C VAL A 30 3.06 1.02 2.01
N GLU A 31 3.80 1.50 3.01
CA GLU A 31 3.51 2.77 3.67
C GLU A 31 3.59 3.94 2.70
N ARG A 32 4.58 3.92 1.79
CA ARG A 32 4.71 4.91 0.72
C ARG A 32 3.51 4.88 -0.23
N THR A 33 3.08 3.70 -0.69
CA THR A 33 1.88 3.60 -1.55
C THR A 33 0.62 4.09 -0.82
N HIS A 34 0.49 3.76 0.47
CA HIS A 34 -0.62 4.22 1.29
C HIS A 34 -0.61 5.74 1.46
N SER A 35 0.56 6.35 1.66
CA SER A 35 0.73 7.80 1.67
C SER A 35 0.31 8.45 0.35
N TRP A 36 0.51 7.80 -0.79
CA TRP A 36 0.05 8.30 -2.09
C TRP A 36 -1.47 8.22 -2.22
N MET A 37 -2.07 7.09 -1.81
CA MET A 37 -3.52 6.92 -1.81
C MET A 37 -4.23 7.93 -0.90
N ASN A 38 -3.64 8.29 0.25
CA ASN A 38 -4.19 9.27 1.18
C ASN A 38 -4.30 10.69 0.61
N ARG A 39 -3.64 11.01 -0.52
CA ARG A 39 -3.80 12.30 -1.21
C ARG A 39 -5.10 12.37 -2.01
N TYR A 40 -5.75 11.24 -2.27
CA TYR A 40 -7.03 11.18 -2.98
C TYR A 40 -8.18 11.18 -1.97
N ARG A 41 -8.83 12.35 -1.79
CA ARG A 41 -9.89 12.54 -0.78
C ARG A 41 -11.04 11.52 -0.88
N ARG A 42 -11.40 11.06 -2.08
CA ARG A 42 -12.44 10.04 -2.32
C ARG A 42 -12.03 8.62 -1.88
N VAL A 43 -10.74 8.33 -1.85
CA VAL A 43 -10.20 7.05 -1.37
C VAL A 43 -9.96 7.10 0.14
N LEU A 44 -9.43 8.23 0.63
CA LEU A 44 -9.17 8.48 2.05
C LEU A 44 -10.44 8.40 2.89
N THR A 45 -11.51 9.06 2.44
CA THR A 45 -12.81 9.00 3.09
C THR A 45 -13.79 8.32 2.15
N ARG A 46 -14.36 7.20 2.59
CA ARG A 46 -15.34 6.45 1.82
C ARG A 46 -16.69 7.17 1.82
N TRP A 47 -16.90 8.00 0.81
CA TRP A 47 -18.18 8.69 0.55
C TRP A 47 -19.16 7.86 -0.29
N GLU A 48 -18.65 6.87 -1.02
CA GLU A 48 -19.46 6.07 -1.93
C GLU A 48 -20.41 5.14 -1.15
N LYS A 49 -21.70 5.24 -1.43
CA LYS A 49 -22.73 4.38 -0.83
C LYS A 49 -22.56 2.91 -1.24
N LYS A 50 -22.14 2.67 -2.48
CA LYS A 50 -21.93 1.35 -3.07
C LYS A 50 -20.48 0.92 -2.94
N VAL A 51 -20.24 -0.36 -2.64
CA VAL A 51 -18.89 -0.92 -2.49
C VAL A 51 -18.16 -0.89 -3.82
N GLU A 52 -18.87 -1.21 -4.89
CA GLU A 52 -18.38 -1.31 -6.26
C GLU A 52 -17.84 0.04 -6.76
N ASN A 53 -18.52 1.13 -6.39
CA ASN A 53 -18.08 2.49 -6.72
C ASN A 53 -16.77 2.85 -6.00
N TYR A 54 -16.64 2.46 -4.73
CA TYR A 54 -15.41 2.68 -3.97
C TYR A 54 -14.25 1.87 -4.55
N GLU A 55 -14.50 0.61 -4.91
CA GLU A 55 -13.53 -0.27 -5.54
C GLU A 55 -13.05 0.28 -6.90
N ALA A 56 -13.97 0.75 -7.75
CA ALA A 56 -13.61 1.38 -9.01
C ALA A 56 -12.73 2.64 -8.80
N MET A 57 -13.07 3.47 -7.81
CA MET A 57 -12.29 4.66 -7.47
C MET A 57 -10.90 4.32 -6.93
N LEU A 58 -10.79 3.25 -6.14
CA LEU A 58 -9.52 2.73 -5.64
C LEU A 58 -8.63 2.27 -6.80
N HIS A 59 -9.17 1.47 -7.73
CA HIS A 59 -8.42 1.05 -8.92
C HIS A 59 -8.00 2.23 -9.79
N PHE A 60 -8.87 3.22 -9.96
CA PHE A 60 -8.55 4.43 -10.71
C PHE A 60 -7.40 5.22 -10.07
N ALA A 61 -7.43 5.41 -8.74
CA ALA A 61 -6.33 6.05 -8.01
C ALA A 61 -5.00 5.28 -8.16
N CYS A 62 -5.04 3.94 -8.06
CA CYS A 62 -3.87 3.10 -8.31
C CYS A 62 -3.32 3.28 -9.74
N GLY A 63 -4.20 3.35 -10.75
CA GLY A 63 -3.80 3.62 -12.14
C GLY A 63 -3.08 4.96 -12.31
N ILE A 64 -3.61 6.04 -11.70
CA ILE A 64 -2.97 7.37 -11.73
C ILE A 64 -1.61 7.34 -11.01
N ILE A 65 -1.51 6.66 -9.86
CA ILE A 65 -0.25 6.53 -9.13
C ILE A 65 0.80 5.82 -10.02
N VAL A 66 0.45 4.70 -10.65
CA VAL A 66 1.37 3.98 -11.54
C VAL A 66 1.81 4.86 -12.71
N TRP A 67 0.88 5.55 -13.36
CA TRP A 67 1.16 6.47 -14.46
C TRP A 67 2.12 7.59 -14.04
N THR A 68 1.84 8.26 -12.93
CA THR A 68 2.64 9.41 -12.47
C THR A 68 4.01 9.02 -11.90
N LYS A 69 4.16 7.80 -11.36
CA LYS A 69 5.40 7.36 -10.70
C LYS A 69 6.33 6.53 -11.58
N ASN A 70 5.84 5.93 -12.67
CA ASN A 70 6.66 5.09 -13.55
C ASN A 70 6.81 5.65 -14.97
N LEU A 71 5.81 6.37 -15.50
CA LEU A 71 5.78 6.78 -16.91
C LEU A 71 6.13 8.26 -17.14
N LEU A 72 6.03 9.10 -16.10
CA LEU A 72 6.37 10.52 -16.14
C LEU A 72 7.57 10.87 -15.24
N GLY A 73 8.24 9.85 -14.69
CA GLY A 73 9.43 9.97 -13.83
C GLY A 73 10.70 9.74 -14.60
#